data_AF-Q6H3Y6-F1
#
_entry.id   AF-Q6H3Y6-F1
#
_cell.length_a   1.000
_cell.length_b   1.000
_cell.length_c   1.000
_cell.angle_alpha   90.00
_cell.angle_beta   90.00
_cell.angle_gamma   90.00
#
_symmetry.space_group_name_H-M   'P 1'
#
loop_
_entity.id
_entity.type
_entity.pdbx_description
1 polymer ?
#
loop_
_entity_poly.entity_id
_entity_poly.type
_entity_poly.pdbx_seq_one_letter_code
_entity_poly.pdbx_strand_id
1 'polypeptide(L)'
;MDFNKWEHFVNDDCTRSFLSLEVTSTGLPEISKQITMVDDVYRLHGLPEFYKNPRPHISLAWALGDVSCKLKQAIKEIEKSQSSLGTSQISNLRCKFSHVVCKIGKKVYDICKLAD
;
A
#
# COMPACT_ATOMS: atom_id res chain seq x y z
N MET A 1 10.07 -0.15 7.02
CA MET A 1 9.57 -0.33 5.64
C MET A 1 9.81 0.96 4.89
N ASP A 2 10.24 0.86 3.63
CA ASP A 2 10.55 2.02 2.81
C ASP A 2 9.50 2.17 1.70
N PHE A 3 8.90 3.36 1.64
CA PHE A 3 7.92 3.74 0.62
C PHE A 3 8.63 4.61 -0.42
N ASN A 4 8.94 4.02 -1.57
CA ASN A 4 9.97 4.55 -2.46
C ASN A 4 9.51 4.72 -3.92
N LYS A 5 8.25 4.45 -4.22
CA LYS A 5 7.71 4.59 -5.57
C LYS A 5 6.34 5.24 -5.54
N TRP A 6 6.20 6.35 -6.24
CA TRP A 6 4.89 6.95 -6.52
C TRP A 6 4.11 6.07 -7.47
N GLU A 7 2.83 5.86 -7.17
CA GLU A 7 1.95 5.06 -8.01
C GLU A 7 0.50 5.53 -7.90
N HIS A 8 -0.26 5.27 -8.96
CA HIS A 8 -1.71 5.41 -8.95
C HIS A 8 -2.37 4.03 -8.90
N PHE A 9 -3.47 3.92 -8.16
CA PHE A 9 -4.31 2.74 -8.14
C PHE A 9 -5.76 3.13 -8.43
N VAL A 10 -6.51 2.23 -9.04
CA VAL A 10 -7.96 2.32 -9.23
C VAL A 10 -8.57 1.10 -8.56
N ASN A 11 -9.68 1.28 -7.83
CA ASN A 11 -10.36 0.14 -7.23
C ASN A 11 -11.12 -0.70 -8.28
N ASP A 12 -11.47 -1.93 -7.93
CA ASP A 12 -12.02 -2.92 -8.86
C ASP A 12 -13.31 -2.48 -9.59
N ASP A 13 -14.13 -1.64 -8.96
CA ASP A 13 -15.37 -1.10 -9.56
C ASP A 13 -15.17 0.23 -10.31
N CYS A 14 -13.93 0.70 -10.42
CA CYS A 14 -13.54 1.96 -11.08
C CYS A 14 -14.22 3.23 -10.54
N THR A 15 -14.78 3.19 -9.33
CA THR A 15 -15.44 4.36 -8.74
C THR A 15 -14.49 5.25 -7.95
N ARG A 16 -13.24 4.83 -7.71
CA ARG A 16 -12.22 5.56 -6.94
C ARG A 16 -10.83 5.38 -7.53
N SER A 17 -10.07 6.46 -7.51
CA SER A 17 -8.63 6.44 -7.81
C SER A 17 -7.83 6.92 -6.60
N PHE A 18 -6.61 6.42 -6.44
CA PHE A 18 -5.74 6.65 -5.29
C PHE A 18 -4.36 7.11 -5.75
N LEU A 19 -3.82 8.13 -5.10
CA LEU A 19 -2.40 8.48 -5.15
C LEU A 19 -1.71 7.78 -3.98
N SER A 20 -0.70 6.97 -4.27
CA SER A 20 -0.11 6.07 -3.30
C SER A 20 1.41 6.04 -3.37
N LEU A 21 2.02 5.55 -2.29
CA LEU A 21 3.42 5.12 -2.27
C LEU A 21 3.48 3.60 -2.13
N GLU A 22 4.10 2.95 -3.10
CA GLU A 22 4.29 1.50 -3.15
C GLU A 22 5.56 1.07 -2.39
N VAL A 23 5.50 -0.07 -1.71
CA VAL A 23 6.65 -0.73 -1.07
C VAL A 23 7.27 -1.69 -2.09
N THR A 24 8.41 -1.32 -2.65
CA THR A 24 9.06 -2.15 -3.70
C THR A 24 10.30 -2.91 -3.23
N SER A 25 10.82 -2.61 -2.04
CA SER A 25 12.04 -3.24 -1.50
C SER A 25 11.94 -3.50 0.01
N THR A 26 12.51 -2.63 0.85
CA THR A 26 12.60 -2.83 2.30
C THR A 26 11.22 -2.94 2.95
N GLY A 27 10.91 -4.09 3.56
CA GLY A 27 9.61 -4.36 4.18
C GLY A 27 8.69 -5.22 3.32
N LEU A 28 8.94 -5.37 2.02
CA LEU A 28 8.10 -6.18 1.14
C LEU A 28 8.07 -7.66 1.55
N PRO A 29 9.21 -8.34 1.83
CA PRO A 29 9.19 -9.73 2.27
C PRO A 29 8.39 -9.94 3.57
N GLU A 30 8.50 -9.02 4.52
CA GLU A 30 7.79 -9.08 5.80
C GLU A 30 6.28 -8.93 5.62
N ILE A 31 5.83 -7.98 4.78
CA ILE A 31 4.41 -7.80 4.47
C ILE A 31 3.87 -9.01 3.69
N SER A 32 4.62 -9.51 2.69
CA SER A 32 4.22 -10.68 1.92
C SER A 32 4.02 -11.91 2.80
N LYS A 33 4.87 -12.10 3.81
CA LYS A 33 4.69 -13.16 4.81
C LYS A 33 3.38 -13.01 5.58
N GLN A 34 3.01 -11.79 5.99
CA GLN A 34 1.71 -11.56 6.66
C GLN A 34 0.54 -11.86 5.73
N ILE A 35 0.62 -11.48 4.45
CA ILE A 35 -0.41 -11.79 3.45
C ILE A 35 -0.59 -13.30 3.32
N THR A 36 0.49 -14.07 3.16
CA THR A 36 0.42 -15.54 3.08
C THR A 36 -0.20 -16.15 4.34
N MET A 37 0.14 -15.65 5.54
CA MET A 37 -0.48 -16.14 6.77
C MET A 37 -1.99 -15.89 6.82
N VAL A 38 -2.46 -14.75 6.29
CA VAL A 38 -3.90 -14.46 6.18
C VAL A 38 -4.56 -15.35 5.13
N ASP A 39 -3.93 -15.55 3.98
CA ASP A 39 -4.41 -16.42 2.91
C ASP A 39 -4.55 -17.87 3.37
N ASP A 40 -3.61 -18.37 4.18
CA ASP A 40 -3.69 -19.71 4.77
C ASP A 40 -4.93 -19.89 5.64
N VAL A 41 -5.25 -18.89 6.47
CA VAL A 41 -6.47 -18.87 7.29
C VAL A 41 -7.72 -18.78 6.42
N TYR A 42 -7.72 -17.91 5.42
CA TYR A 42 -8.85 -17.76 4.51
C TYR A 42 -9.12 -19.06 3.75
N ARG A 43 -8.08 -19.70 3.23
CA ARG A 43 -8.17 -21.00 2.53
C ARG A 43 -8.69 -22.11 3.45
N LEU A 44 -8.23 -22.17 4.70
CA LEU A 44 -8.75 -23.13 5.70
C LEU A 44 -10.26 -22.99 5.93
N HIS A 45 -10.79 -21.77 5.78
CA HIS A 45 -12.21 -21.45 5.93
C HIS A 45 -12.99 -21.38 4.61
N GLY A 46 -12.38 -21.74 3.48
CA GLY A 46 -13.03 -21.70 2.16
C GLY A 46 -13.33 -20.29 1.64
N LEU A 47 -12.59 -19.29 2.11
CA LEU A 47 -12.68 -17.88 1.70
C LEU A 47 -11.68 -17.57 0.57
N PRO A 48 -11.93 -16.52 -0.25
CA PRO A 48 -11.02 -16.13 -1.33
C PRO A 48 -9.70 -15.57 -0.80
N GLU A 49 -8.59 -16.04 -1.35
CA GLU A 49 -7.25 -15.49 -1.09
C GLU A 49 -7.10 -14.06 -1.62
N PHE A 50 -6.04 -13.38 -1.16
CA PHE A 50 -5.70 -12.03 -1.59
C PHE A 50 -5.29 -11.98 -3.08
N TYR A 51 -5.11 -10.77 -3.62
CA TYR A 51 -4.76 -10.55 -5.03
C TYR A 51 -3.53 -11.39 -5.45
N LYS A 52 -3.61 -12.03 -6.63
CA LYS A 52 -2.54 -12.87 -7.21
C LYS A 52 -1.16 -12.18 -7.25
N ASN A 53 -1.16 -10.87 -7.51
CA ASN A 53 0.05 -10.05 -7.50
C ASN A 53 -0.12 -8.95 -6.45
N PRO A 54 0.18 -9.23 -5.16
CA PRO A 54 0.01 -8.25 -4.11
C PRO A 54 0.97 -7.09 -4.33
N ARG A 55 0.44 -5.86 -4.25
CA ARG A 55 1.22 -4.62 -4.35
C ARG A 55 1.03 -3.81 -3.06
N PRO A 56 1.75 -4.12 -1.97
CA PRO A 56 1.64 -3.36 -0.73
C PRO A 56 1.95 -1.88 -0.93
N HIS A 57 1.06 -1.02 -0.44
CA HIS A 57 1.18 0.43 -0.60
C HIS A 57 0.43 1.18 0.50
N ILE A 58 0.72 2.46 0.66
CA ILE A 58 -0.09 3.40 1.43
C ILE A 58 -0.77 4.37 0.46
N SER A 59 -2.08 4.50 0.56
CA SER A 59 -2.85 5.55 -0.11
C SER A 59 -2.71 6.87 0.67
N LEU A 60 -2.29 7.94 -0.01
CA LEU A 60 -2.14 9.28 0.58
C LEU A 60 -3.35 10.16 0.31
N ALA A 61 -3.95 10.03 -0.88
CA ALA A 61 -5.14 10.77 -1.29
C ALA A 61 -5.98 9.94 -2.26
N TRP A 62 -7.26 10.30 -2.41
CA TRP A 62 -8.18 9.63 -3.33
C TRP A 62 -9.14 10.61 -4.00
N ALA A 63 -9.69 10.20 -5.13
CA ALA A 63 -10.67 10.95 -5.91
C ALA A 63 -11.82 10.05 -6.41
N LEU A 64 -12.95 10.66 -6.75
CA LEU A 64 -14.10 9.98 -7.36
C LEU A 64 -13.82 9.66 -8.83
N GLY A 65 -14.24 8.47 -9.25
CA GLY A 65 -14.08 7.94 -10.60
C GLY A 65 -12.65 7.51 -10.94
N ASP A 66 -12.48 7.06 -12.18
CA ASP A 66 -11.16 6.83 -12.77
C ASP A 66 -10.56 8.16 -13.26
N VAL A 67 -9.58 8.67 -12.51
CA VAL A 67 -8.81 9.87 -12.85
C VAL A 67 -7.34 9.54 -13.13
N SER A 68 -7.06 8.31 -13.58
CA SER A 68 -5.71 7.80 -13.82
C SER A 68 -4.85 8.72 -14.67
N CYS A 69 -5.40 9.34 -15.72
CA CYS A 69 -4.65 10.28 -16.57
C CYS A 69 -4.10 11.47 -15.77
N LYS A 70 -4.92 12.07 -14.89
CA LYS A 70 -4.53 13.21 -14.05
C LYS A 70 -3.51 12.78 -12.99
N LEU A 71 -3.71 11.63 -12.37
CA LEU A 71 -2.77 11.11 -11.36
C LEU A 71 -1.42 10.74 -11.96
N LYS A 72 -1.39 10.10 -13.14
CA LYS A 72 -0.14 9.83 -13.88
C LYS A 72 0.61 11.10 -14.23
N GLN A 73 -0.10 12.17 -14.59
CA GLN A 73 0.52 13.47 -14.82
C GLN A 73 1.10 14.05 -13.52
N ALA A 74 0.33 14.07 -12.43
CA ALA A 74 0.78 14.57 -11.14
C ALA A 74 2.01 13.82 -10.62
N ILE A 75 2.06 12.49 -10.77
CA ILE A 75 3.22 11.67 -10.40
C ILE A 75 4.47 12.11 -11.18
N LYS A 76 4.38 12.31 -12.50
CA LYS A 76 5.50 12.79 -13.31
C LYS A 76 6.00 14.15 -12.86
N GLU A 77 5.08 15.05 -12.48
CA GLU A 77 5.43 16.38 -11.98
C GLU A 77 6.15 16.30 -10.62
N ILE A 78 5.68 15.43 -9.72
CA ILE A 78 6.31 15.16 -8.43
C ILE A 78 7.72 14.60 -8.65
N GLU A 79 7.88 13.54 -9.45
CA GLU A 79 9.18 12.91 -9.73
C GLU A 79 10.15 13.89 -10.40
N LYS A 80 9.66 14.70 -11.35
CA LYS A 80 10.46 15.75 -11.98
C LYS A 80 10.95 16.77 -10.95
N SER A 81 10.08 17.24 -10.06
CA SER A 81 10.48 18.19 -9.00
C SER A 81 11.56 17.58 -8.10
N GLN A 82 11.39 16.33 -7.66
CA GLN A 82 12.34 15.63 -6.80
C GLN A 82 13.73 15.48 -7.47
N SER A 83 13.76 15.16 -8.76
CA SER A 83 15.00 15.05 -9.54
C SER A 83 15.74 16.39 -9.66
N SER A 84 14.99 17.50 -9.80
CA SER A 84 15.56 18.85 -9.96
C SER A 84 16.14 19.44 -8.67
N LEU A 85 15.65 18.99 -7.51
CA LEU A 85 16.14 19.44 -6.20
C LEU A 85 17.46 18.74 -5.78
N GLY A 86 18.00 17.81 -6.58
CA GLY A 86 19.17 17.00 -6.22
C GLY A 86 18.93 16.05 -5.03
N THR A 87 17.71 16.03 -4.50
CA THR A 87 17.23 15.06 -3.52
C THR A 87 16.93 13.76 -4.24
N SER A 88 17.92 12.86 -4.26
CA SER A 88 17.79 11.45 -4.66
C SER A 88 16.69 10.69 -3.90
N GLN A 89 16.22 11.23 -2.78
CA GLN A 89 15.20 10.59 -1.96
C GLN A 89 13.84 11.23 -2.21
N ILE A 90 12.96 10.48 -2.90
CA ILE A 90 11.56 10.40 -2.47
C ILE A 90 11.66 10.29 -0.95
N SER A 91 11.23 11.34 -0.25
CA SER A 91 11.31 11.49 1.20
C SER A 91 11.27 10.13 1.85
N ASN A 92 12.33 9.75 2.58
CA ASN A 92 12.47 8.45 3.25
C ASN A 92 11.32 8.24 4.24
N LEU A 93 10.10 8.00 3.74
CA LEU A 93 8.96 7.70 4.55
C LEU A 93 9.23 6.31 5.04
N ARG A 94 9.82 6.28 6.23
CA ARG A 94 10.13 5.06 6.94
C ARG A 94 9.06 4.88 7.97
N CYS A 95 8.33 3.78 7.85
CA CYS A 95 7.41 3.35 8.88
C CYS A 95 8.06 2.21 9.67
N LYS A 96 8.01 2.31 11.01
CA LYS A 96 8.24 1.17 11.89
C LYS A 96 6.93 0.41 12.02
N PHE A 97 6.95 -0.87 11.67
CA PHE A 97 5.83 -1.76 11.93
C PHE A 97 5.60 -1.86 13.44
N SER A 98 4.34 -1.83 13.87
CA SER A 98 3.98 -2.03 15.28
C SER A 98 3.08 -3.25 15.45
N HIS A 99 1.98 -3.31 14.70
CA HIS A 99 1.03 -4.42 14.79
C HIS A 99 0.17 -4.62 13.54
N VAL A 100 -0.39 -5.84 13.41
CA VAL A 100 -1.44 -6.17 12.44
C VAL A 100 -2.81 -6.02 13.09
N VAL A 101 -3.72 -5.39 12.37
CA VAL A 101 -5.10 -5.15 12.79
C VAL A 101 -6.08 -5.89 11.87
N CYS A 102 -7.05 -6.59 12.46
CA CYS A 102 -8.22 -7.11 11.75
C CYS A 102 -9.47 -6.32 12.14
N LYS A 103 -10.19 -5.84 11.14
CA LYS A 103 -11.44 -5.10 11.30
C LYS A 103 -12.61 -5.98 10.91
N ILE A 104 -13.56 -6.17 11.84
CA ILE A 104 -14.79 -6.94 11.62
C ILE A 104 -15.97 -6.00 11.89
N GLY A 105 -16.60 -5.51 10.81
CA GLY A 105 -17.64 -4.49 10.89
C GLY A 105 -17.14 -3.20 11.55
N LYS A 106 -17.69 -2.89 12.73
CA LYS A 106 -17.27 -1.72 13.55
C LYS A 106 -16.23 -2.05 14.62
N LYS A 107 -15.83 -3.33 14.74
CA LYS A 107 -14.85 -3.78 15.74
C LYS A 107 -13.45 -3.90 15.13
N VAL A 108 -12.44 -3.65 15.95
CA VAL A 108 -11.02 -3.64 15.58
C VAL A 108 -10.27 -4.54 16.57
N TYR A 109 -9.47 -5.47 16.06
CA TYR A 109 -8.75 -6.47 16.83
C TYR A 109 -7.26 -6.45 16.46
N ASP A 110 -6.39 -6.39 17.45
CA ASP A 110 -4.94 -6.51 17.23
C ASP A 110 -4.55 -7.99 17.22
N ILE A 111 -3.97 -8.47 16.12
CA ILE A 111 -3.66 -9.90 15.92
C ILE A 111 -2.18 -10.20 16.14
N CYS A 112 -1.30 -9.27 15.79
CA CYS A 112 0.15 -9.45 15.96
C CYS A 112 0.70 -8.13 16.49
N LYS A 113 1.23 -8.12 17.71
CA LYS A 113 1.91 -6.96 18.30
C LYS A 113 3.37 -7.30 18.49
N LEU A 114 4.26 -6.42 18.04
CA LEU A 114 5.64 -6.43 18.52
C LEU A 114 5.63 -6.02 19.99
N ALA A 115 6.39 -6.73 20.83
CA ALA A 115 6.65 -6.28 22.20
C ALA A 115 7.46 -4.98 22.14
N ASP A 116 7.13 -4.03 23.04
CA ASP A 116 7.81 -2.74 23.15
C ASP A 116 9.28 -2.88 23.58
#